data_AF-K5W378-F1
#
_entry.id   AF-K5W378-F1
#
_cell.length_a   1.000
_cell.length_b   1.000
_cell.length_c   1.000
_cell.angle_alpha   90.00
_cell.angle_beta   90.00
_cell.angle_gamma   90.00
#
_symmetry.space_group_name_H-M   'P 1'
#
loop_
_entity.id
_entity.type
_entity.pdbx_description
1 polymer ?
#
loop_
_entity_poly.entity_id
_entity_poly.type
_entity_poly.pdbx_seq_one_letter_code
_entity_poly.pdbx_strand_id
1 'polypeptide(L)'
;MFATRFIKAGELILNEHPVLIVPECPLPHDTSAWDDLGSSLPEKEKMEMESMANCRSKEECPSLVEGIVRTNALLLNLTRPRSKKTKNRLTEEPAHQQHFGGVFLKINRCNHSCGPNAAHKWDLTNLSSKLYALRPIQPNEEITIFYTDITQPRDTRRAELNRNHRFLCSCPHCSPGDIKESDNTRSELRIWLSTHPSYLKWSTDLCRSDSTVISSHLQALSLISQENLHFLQHIFIEELVLSYAILGNHHEFEFWAKEFIEKCKVEDEERAKEFEGWLEDRRRCRKWGWREKQRKIMGNAGRKR
;
A
#
# COMPACT_ATOMS: atom_id res chain seq x y z
N MET A 1 3.21 16.62 -9.71
CA MET A 1 3.50 17.29 -8.41
C MET A 1 5.00 17.19 -8.15
N PHE A 2 5.69 18.23 -7.67
CA PHE A 2 7.15 18.21 -7.45
C PHE A 2 7.53 18.56 -6.01
N ALA A 3 8.59 17.92 -5.50
CA ALA A 3 9.12 18.22 -4.18
C ALA A 3 9.86 19.57 -4.17
N THR A 4 9.56 20.46 -3.23
CA THR A 4 10.24 21.75 -3.09
C THR A 4 11.44 21.70 -2.13
N ARG A 5 11.59 20.60 -1.41
CA ARG A 5 12.65 20.32 -0.44
C ARG A 5 12.95 18.83 -0.41
N PHE A 6 14.00 18.45 0.31
CA PHE A 6 14.25 17.05 0.63
C PHE A 6 13.15 16.49 1.54
N ILE A 7 12.68 15.29 1.23
CA ILE A 7 11.65 14.56 1.97
C ILE A 7 12.23 13.19 2.35
N LYS A 8 12.20 12.84 3.64
CA LYS A 8 12.73 11.57 4.14
C LYS A 8 11.80 10.40 3.78
N ALA A 9 12.33 9.18 3.77
CA ALA A 9 11.50 7.99 3.67
C ALA A 9 10.51 7.92 4.85
N GLY A 10 9.27 7.50 4.56
CA GLY A 10 8.16 7.46 5.52
C GLY A 10 7.68 8.82 6.04
N GLU A 11 8.18 9.92 5.49
CA GLU A 11 7.70 11.26 5.83
C GLU A 11 6.33 11.54 5.18
N LEU A 12 5.43 12.12 5.97
CA LEU A 12 4.14 12.62 5.47
C LEU A 12 4.36 13.82 4.56
N ILE A 13 3.89 13.73 3.33
CA ILE A 13 3.96 14.80 2.32
C ILE A 13 2.73 15.69 2.42
N LEU A 14 1.55 15.08 2.47
CA LEU A 14 0.28 15.78 2.50
C LEU A 14 -0.78 14.94 3.23
N ASN A 15 -1.65 15.59 3.99
CA ASN A 15 -2.90 15.00 4.47
C ASN A 15 -4.04 15.84 3.89
N GLU A 16 -4.93 15.21 3.12
CA GLU A 16 -5.98 15.90 2.37
C GLU A 16 -7.33 15.21 2.57
N HIS A 17 -8.38 16.00 2.82
CA HIS A 17 -9.75 15.51 2.84
C HIS A 17 -10.31 15.44 1.42
N PRO A 18 -11.16 14.45 1.11
CA PRO A 18 -11.76 14.36 -0.21
C PRO A 18 -12.79 15.48 -0.41
N VAL A 19 -12.81 16.08 -1.59
CA VAL A 19 -13.90 16.97 -2.02
C VAL A 19 -15.12 16.16 -2.47
N LEU A 20 -14.90 14.97 -3.02
CA LEU A 20 -15.96 14.03 -3.42
C LEU A 20 -15.60 12.61 -3.00
N ILE A 21 -16.60 11.89 -2.51
CA ILE A 21 -16.58 10.43 -2.34
C ILE A 21 -17.73 9.87 -3.15
N VAL A 22 -17.42 9.00 -4.10
CA VAL A 22 -18.40 8.44 -5.04
C VAL A 22 -18.35 6.91 -5.01
N PRO A 23 -19.48 6.20 -5.19
CA PRO A 23 -19.44 4.74 -5.33
C PRO A 23 -18.71 4.33 -6.62
N GLU A 24 -18.30 3.06 -6.69
CA GLU A 24 -17.72 2.47 -7.90
C GLU A 24 -18.60 2.75 -9.13
N CYS A 25 -17.98 3.34 -10.16
CA CYS A 25 -18.66 3.81 -11.36
C CYS A 25 -19.17 2.64 -12.24
N PRO A 26 -20.24 2.86 -13.03
CA PRO A 26 -20.99 4.11 -13.16
C PRO A 26 -22.11 4.24 -12.13
N LEU A 27 -22.40 5.48 -11.70
CA LEU A 27 -23.70 5.81 -11.11
C LEU A 27 -24.80 5.46 -12.13
N PRO A 28 -26.00 5.01 -11.69
CA PRO A 28 -27.11 4.75 -12.61
C PRO A 28 -27.32 5.95 -13.54
N HIS A 29 -27.63 5.67 -14.82
CA HIS A 29 -27.58 6.51 -16.03
C HIS A 29 -28.22 7.91 -16.02
N ASP A 30 -28.56 8.46 -14.87
CA ASP A 30 -28.94 9.85 -14.73
C ASP A 30 -27.70 10.75 -14.86
N THR A 31 -27.38 11.11 -16.10
CA THR A 31 -26.29 12.05 -16.43
C THR A 31 -26.33 13.34 -15.61
N SER A 32 -27.51 13.75 -15.13
CA SER A 32 -27.70 14.94 -14.28
C SER A 32 -27.01 14.84 -12.92
N ALA A 33 -26.89 13.65 -12.34
CA ALA A 33 -26.39 13.47 -10.98
C ALA A 33 -24.92 13.91 -10.83
N TRP A 34 -24.10 13.76 -11.89
CA TRP A 34 -22.71 14.19 -11.88
C TRP A 34 -22.57 15.71 -11.94
N ASP A 35 -23.41 16.37 -12.74
CA ASP A 35 -23.41 17.83 -12.86
C ASP A 35 -23.98 18.49 -11.60
N ASP A 36 -25.00 17.88 -10.98
CA ASP A 36 -25.53 18.29 -9.68
C ASP A 36 -24.47 18.15 -8.58
N LEU A 37 -23.74 17.03 -8.59
CA LEU A 37 -22.64 16.80 -7.64
C LEU A 37 -21.55 17.86 -7.80
N GLY A 38 -21.13 18.17 -9.03
CA GLY A 38 -20.18 19.25 -9.29
C GLY A 38 -20.70 20.63 -8.89
N SER A 39 -21.99 20.90 -9.08
CA SER A 39 -22.62 22.17 -8.71
C SER A 39 -22.82 22.33 -7.21
N SER A 40 -22.79 21.23 -6.45
CA SER A 40 -22.84 21.24 -4.99
C SER A 40 -21.50 21.63 -4.33
N LEU A 41 -20.39 21.54 -5.08
CA LEU A 41 -19.08 21.95 -4.60
C LEU A 41 -18.98 23.48 -4.51
N PRO A 42 -18.27 24.03 -3.52
CA PRO A 42 -17.98 25.44 -3.52
C PRO A 42 -17.13 25.82 -4.75
N GLU A 43 -17.34 27.04 -5.25
CA GLU A 43 -16.86 27.46 -6.57
C GLU A 43 -15.33 27.30 -6.75
N LYS A 44 -14.56 27.57 -5.69
CA LYS A 44 -13.10 27.45 -5.73
C LYS A 44 -12.66 25.99 -5.90
N GLU A 45 -13.23 25.09 -5.10
CA GLU A 45 -12.94 23.65 -5.13
C GLU A 45 -13.39 23.04 -6.47
N LYS A 46 -14.53 23.50 -7.00
CA LYS A 46 -15.01 23.12 -8.33
C LYS A 46 -14.01 23.53 -9.42
N MET A 47 -13.56 24.79 -9.44
CA MET A 47 -12.55 25.25 -10.41
C MET A 47 -11.24 24.47 -10.29
N GLU A 48 -10.77 24.20 -9.07
CA GLU A 48 -9.56 23.41 -8.84
C GLU A 48 -9.74 21.96 -9.34
N MET A 49 -10.91 21.35 -9.12
CA MET A 49 -11.24 20.01 -9.61
C MET A 49 -11.31 19.98 -11.14
N GLU A 50 -11.98 20.95 -11.76
CA GLU A 50 -12.15 21.05 -13.22
C GLU A 50 -10.83 21.25 -13.97
N SER A 51 -9.80 21.75 -13.29
CA SER A 51 -8.44 21.88 -13.84
C SER A 51 -7.60 20.60 -13.75
N MET A 52 -8.12 19.49 -13.21
CA MET A 52 -7.44 18.20 -13.23
C MET A 52 -7.49 17.57 -14.63
N ALA A 53 -6.61 16.59 -14.88
CA ALA A 53 -6.57 15.91 -16.16
C ALA A 53 -7.87 15.15 -16.43
N ASN A 54 -8.39 15.19 -17.66
CA ASN A 54 -9.53 14.39 -18.08
C ASN A 54 -9.16 13.69 -19.40
N CYS A 55 -9.08 12.35 -19.36
CA CYS A 55 -8.75 11.53 -20.52
C CYS A 55 -9.99 10.89 -21.16
N ARG A 56 -11.20 11.27 -20.73
CA ARG A 56 -12.48 10.76 -21.24
C ARG A 56 -13.04 11.74 -22.27
N SER A 57 -13.54 11.19 -23.37
CA SER A 57 -14.21 12.00 -24.39
C SER A 57 -15.64 12.32 -23.96
N LYS A 58 -16.26 13.33 -24.59
CA LYS A 58 -17.65 13.70 -24.29
C LYS A 58 -18.65 12.61 -24.69
N GLU A 59 -18.28 11.75 -25.64
CA GLU A 59 -19.09 10.59 -26.04
C GLU A 59 -19.05 9.48 -24.98
N GLU A 60 -17.94 9.33 -24.24
CA GLU A 60 -17.82 8.35 -23.14
C GLU A 60 -18.44 8.88 -21.85
N CYS A 61 -18.24 10.18 -21.56
CA CYS A 61 -18.71 10.86 -20.36
C CYS A 61 -19.32 12.21 -20.74
N PRO A 62 -20.66 12.33 -20.81
CA PRO A 62 -21.31 13.60 -21.10
C PRO A 62 -21.01 14.68 -20.06
N SER A 63 -20.93 14.29 -18.78
CA SER A 63 -20.55 15.19 -17.68
C SER A 63 -19.03 15.32 -17.58
N LEU A 64 -18.55 16.57 -17.45
CA LEU A 64 -17.15 16.86 -17.19
C LEU A 64 -16.69 16.28 -15.85
N VAL A 65 -17.55 16.35 -14.82
CA VAL A 65 -17.28 15.84 -13.48
C VAL A 65 -17.09 14.33 -13.52
N GLU A 66 -17.95 13.61 -14.23
CA GLU A 66 -17.80 12.17 -14.43
C GLU A 66 -16.44 11.83 -15.05
N GLY A 67 -16.07 12.53 -16.14
CA GLY A 67 -14.80 12.30 -16.83
C GLY A 67 -13.60 12.48 -15.91
N ILE A 68 -13.56 13.58 -15.16
CA ILE A 68 -12.49 13.88 -14.19
C ILE A 68 -12.44 12.83 -13.08
N VAL A 69 -13.59 12.48 -12.50
CA VAL A 69 -13.67 11.46 -11.45
C VAL A 69 -13.15 10.13 -11.96
N ARG A 70 -13.60 9.68 -13.15
CA ARG A 70 -13.17 8.40 -13.75
C ARG A 70 -11.71 8.39 -14.22
N THR A 71 -11.10 9.54 -14.44
CA THR A 71 -9.67 9.65 -14.77
C THR A 71 -8.80 9.64 -13.51
N ASN A 72 -9.25 10.28 -12.44
CA ASN A 72 -8.37 10.62 -11.33
C ASN A 72 -8.67 9.88 -10.03
N ALA A 73 -9.94 9.55 -9.73
CA ALA A 73 -10.35 9.15 -8.39
C ALA A 73 -9.53 7.97 -7.85
N LEU A 74 -9.12 8.08 -6.59
CA LEU A 74 -8.35 7.05 -5.90
C LEU A 74 -9.28 6.09 -5.18
N LEU A 75 -8.91 4.83 -5.15
CA LEU A 75 -9.68 3.80 -4.49
C LEU A 75 -9.72 4.03 -2.96
N LEU A 76 -10.92 4.15 -2.42
CA LEU A 76 -11.19 4.20 -0.98
C LEU A 76 -11.82 2.88 -0.54
N ASN A 77 -11.22 2.28 0.49
CA ASN A 77 -11.76 1.08 1.12
C ASN A 77 -12.73 1.50 2.23
N LEU A 78 -14.03 1.46 1.94
CA LEU A 78 -15.08 1.71 2.93
C LEU A 78 -15.82 0.42 3.26
N THR A 79 -15.80 0.03 4.54
CA THR A 79 -16.56 -1.13 5.01
C THR A 79 -17.99 -0.70 5.30
N ARG A 80 -18.99 -1.30 4.61
CA ARG A 80 -20.39 -1.04 4.92
C ARG A 80 -20.73 -1.60 6.31
N PRO A 81 -21.37 -0.82 7.20
CA PRO A 81 -21.95 -1.39 8.41
C PRO A 81 -22.99 -2.45 7.98
N ARG A 82 -22.91 -3.67 8.53
CA ARG A 82 -23.93 -4.71 8.29
C ARG A 82 -25.31 -4.09 8.55
N SER A 83 -26.17 -4.09 7.52
CA SER A 83 -27.57 -3.70 7.70
C SER A 83 -28.20 -4.66 8.72
N LYS A 84 -28.67 -4.14 9.86
CA LYS A 84 -29.35 -4.93 10.90
C LYS A 84 -30.67 -5.56 10.44
N LYS A 85 -31.06 -5.41 9.17
CA LYS A 85 -32.40 -5.77 8.65
C LYS A 85 -32.53 -7.12 7.94
N THR A 86 -31.49 -7.96 7.87
CA THR A 86 -31.65 -9.30 7.28
C THR A 86 -31.24 -10.39 8.28
N LYS A 87 -32.08 -10.59 9.31
CA LYS A 87 -32.11 -11.85 10.07
C LYS A 87 -32.73 -12.93 9.19
N ASN A 88 -32.02 -13.43 8.18
CA ASN A 88 -32.38 -14.67 7.51
C ASN A 88 -31.12 -15.47 7.14
N ARG A 89 -30.91 -16.51 7.95
CA ARG A 89 -30.39 -17.86 7.63
C ARG A 89 -29.04 -18.00 6.91
N LEU A 90 -28.08 -18.55 7.67
CA LEU A 90 -27.20 -19.68 7.30
C LEU A 90 -26.13 -19.52 6.22
N THR A 91 -25.86 -18.32 5.70
CA THR A 91 -24.59 -18.05 5.01
C THR A 91 -23.93 -16.82 5.62
N GLU A 92 -22.81 -17.01 6.31
CA GLU A 92 -21.91 -15.92 6.66
C GLU A 92 -21.19 -15.47 5.39
N GLU A 93 -21.91 -14.76 4.50
CA GLU A 93 -21.26 -14.04 3.41
C GLU A 93 -20.34 -12.98 4.04
N PRO A 94 -19.02 -12.97 3.70
CA PRO A 94 -18.12 -11.94 4.20
C PRO A 94 -18.66 -10.57 3.80
N ALA A 95 -18.53 -9.57 4.68
CA ALA A 95 -19.00 -8.22 4.38
C ALA A 95 -18.44 -7.76 3.02
N HIS A 96 -19.31 -7.59 2.02
CA HIS A 96 -18.89 -7.11 0.72
C HIS A 96 -18.24 -5.73 0.90
N GLN A 97 -16.92 -5.65 0.72
CA GLN A 97 -16.22 -4.38 0.57
C GLN A 97 -16.72 -3.75 -0.72
N GLN A 98 -17.34 -2.58 -0.62
CA GLN A 98 -17.71 -1.81 -1.79
C GLN A 98 -16.61 -0.78 -2.00
N HIS A 99 -16.09 -0.73 -3.23
CA HIS A 99 -15.07 0.23 -3.61
C HIS A 99 -15.71 1.61 -3.83
N PHE A 100 -15.06 2.65 -3.33
CA PHE A 100 -15.44 4.04 -3.57
C PHE A 100 -14.28 4.77 -4.24
N GLY A 101 -14.58 5.80 -5.02
CA GLY A 101 -13.61 6.75 -5.56
C GLY A 101 -13.54 7.99 -4.67
N GLY A 102 -12.33 8.41 -4.31
CA GLY A 102 -12.04 9.66 -3.63
C GLY A 102 -11.40 10.67 -4.57
N VAL A 103 -11.93 11.89 -4.58
CA VAL A 103 -11.35 13.03 -5.28
C VAL A 103 -10.73 13.99 -4.25
N PHE A 104 -9.46 14.32 -4.47
CA PHE A 104 -8.54 15.10 -3.65
C PHE A 104 -7.83 16.08 -4.57
N LEU A 105 -7.97 17.38 -4.32
CA LEU A 105 -7.56 18.43 -5.27
C LEU A 105 -6.05 18.42 -5.55
N LYS A 106 -5.23 17.96 -4.60
CA LYS A 106 -3.77 17.89 -4.71
C LYS A 106 -3.26 16.48 -4.96
N ILE A 107 -3.65 15.49 -4.15
CA ILE A 107 -3.11 14.12 -4.25
C ILE A 107 -3.39 13.51 -5.62
N ASN A 108 -4.57 13.75 -6.21
CA ASN A 108 -4.91 13.22 -7.53
C ASN A 108 -4.06 13.78 -8.69
N ARG A 109 -3.23 14.81 -8.43
CA ARG A 109 -2.28 15.38 -9.41
C ARG A 109 -0.93 14.67 -9.41
N CYS A 110 -0.72 13.66 -8.56
CA CYS A 110 0.48 12.83 -8.59
C CYS A 110 0.45 11.94 -9.82
N ASN A 111 1.44 12.06 -10.70
CA ASN A 111 1.57 11.24 -11.89
C ASN A 111 1.96 9.78 -11.57
N HIS A 112 1.82 8.92 -12.57
CA HIS A 112 2.18 7.52 -12.47
C HIS A 112 3.69 7.26 -12.61
N SER A 113 4.22 6.35 -11.80
CA SER A 113 5.45 5.61 -12.08
C SER A 113 5.28 4.12 -11.73
N CYS A 114 5.91 3.22 -12.50
CA CYS A 114 5.95 1.79 -12.16
C CYS A 114 6.95 1.47 -11.02
N GLY A 115 7.79 2.43 -10.66
CA GLY A 115 8.63 2.44 -9.46
C GLY A 115 8.39 3.75 -8.71
N PRO A 116 7.24 3.89 -8.02
CA PRO A 116 6.81 5.15 -7.42
C PRO A 116 7.69 5.52 -6.21
N ASN A 117 7.78 6.82 -5.93
CA ASN A 117 8.48 7.33 -4.75
C ASN A 117 7.54 7.76 -3.62
N ALA A 118 6.24 7.77 -3.86
CA ALA A 118 5.22 8.03 -2.86
C ALA A 118 4.05 7.03 -2.95
N ALA A 119 3.32 6.90 -1.86
CA ALA A 119 2.06 6.18 -1.80
C ALA A 119 1.04 6.99 -0.99
N HIS A 120 -0.24 6.66 -1.16
CA HIS A 120 -1.30 7.24 -0.37
C HIS A 120 -1.97 6.16 0.49
N LYS A 121 -2.44 6.55 1.67
CA LYS A 121 -3.19 5.71 2.59
C LYS A 121 -4.48 6.43 2.98
N TRP A 122 -5.61 5.78 2.73
CA TRP A 122 -6.91 6.24 3.23
C TRP A 122 -7.00 6.01 4.74
N ASP A 123 -7.21 7.09 5.49
CA ASP A 123 -7.47 7.12 6.92
C ASP A 123 -8.98 7.30 7.13
N LEU A 124 -9.66 6.18 7.37
CA LEU A 124 -11.11 6.17 7.58
C LEU A 124 -11.52 6.93 8.85
N THR A 125 -10.70 6.91 9.90
CA THR A 125 -11.01 7.55 11.17
C THR A 125 -11.06 9.07 11.01
N ASN A 126 -10.15 9.63 10.22
CA ASN A 126 -10.07 11.08 9.97
C ASN A 126 -10.75 11.51 8.66
N LEU A 127 -11.29 10.58 7.87
CA LEU A 127 -11.84 10.82 6.52
C LEU A 127 -10.86 11.63 5.65
N SER A 128 -9.60 11.20 5.61
CA SER A 128 -8.53 11.87 4.89
C SER A 128 -7.60 10.88 4.20
N SER A 129 -6.91 11.32 3.16
CA SER A 129 -5.85 10.55 2.51
C SER A 129 -4.48 11.15 2.87
N LYS A 130 -3.60 10.31 3.39
CA LYS A 130 -2.22 10.65 3.72
C LYS A 130 -1.33 10.23 2.55
N LEU A 131 -0.71 11.19 1.87
CA LEU A 131 0.36 10.97 0.89
C LEU A 131 1.71 10.99 1.64
N TYR A 132 2.53 9.97 1.45
CA TYR A 132 3.82 9.84 2.12
C TYR A 132 4.90 9.29 1.20
N ALA A 133 6.15 9.58 1.54
CA ALA A 133 7.31 9.15 0.77
C ALA A 133 7.67 7.68 1.08
N LEU A 134 7.92 6.88 0.05
CA LEU A 134 8.34 5.48 0.16
C LEU A 134 9.86 5.32 0.28
N ARG A 135 10.59 6.29 -0.26
CA ARG A 135 12.05 6.43 -0.23
C ARG A 135 12.40 7.93 -0.12
N PRO A 136 13.66 8.30 0.14
CA PRO A 136 14.04 9.71 0.09
C PRO A 136 13.71 10.34 -1.27
N ILE A 137 13.16 11.56 -1.25
CA ILE A 137 12.80 12.35 -2.44
C ILE A 137 13.61 13.64 -2.44
N GLN A 138 14.33 13.91 -3.52
CA GLN A 138 15.18 15.09 -3.64
C GLN A 138 14.38 16.36 -4.00
N PRO A 139 14.88 17.57 -3.68
CA PRO A 139 14.30 18.79 -4.22
C PRO A 139 14.21 18.74 -5.75
N ASN A 140 13.09 19.22 -6.30
CA ASN A 140 12.73 19.21 -7.72
C ASN A 140 12.49 17.82 -8.33
N GLU A 141 12.51 16.75 -7.54
CA GLU A 141 12.08 15.43 -7.99
C GLU A 141 10.55 15.38 -8.08
N GLU A 142 10.03 14.73 -9.13
CA GLU A 142 8.59 14.53 -9.28
C GLU A 142 8.06 13.51 -8.27
N ILE A 143 6.98 13.84 -7.59
CA ILE A 143 6.27 12.94 -6.67
C ILE A 143 5.28 12.11 -7.49
N THR A 144 5.51 10.79 -7.51
CA THR A 144 4.76 9.83 -8.31
C THR A 144 4.16 8.71 -7.46
N ILE A 145 2.98 8.25 -7.87
CA ILE A 145 2.27 7.11 -7.28
C ILE A 145 2.06 6.01 -8.33
N PHE A 146 1.51 4.87 -7.96
CA PHE A 146 1.14 3.83 -8.92
C PHE A 146 -0.36 3.87 -9.22
N TYR A 147 -0.74 3.60 -10.48
CA TYR A 147 -2.14 3.55 -10.95
C TYR A 147 -2.56 2.12 -11.33
N THR A 148 -1.60 1.21 -11.37
CA THR A 148 -1.76 -0.18 -11.80
C THR A 148 -0.93 -1.07 -10.89
N ASP A 149 -1.14 -2.37 -10.96
CA ASP A 149 -0.35 -3.35 -10.23
C ASP A 149 1.10 -3.38 -10.75
N ILE A 150 2.01 -2.81 -9.94
CA ILE A 150 3.43 -2.67 -10.26
C ILE A 150 4.20 -4.00 -10.25
N THR A 151 3.56 -5.11 -9.86
CA THR A 151 4.14 -6.46 -9.89
C THR A 151 3.84 -7.22 -11.19
N GLN A 152 2.96 -6.69 -12.05
CA GLN A 152 2.66 -7.26 -13.36
C GLN A 152 3.80 -7.05 -14.35
N PRO A 153 3.93 -7.84 -15.44
CA PRO A 153 4.87 -7.57 -16.52
C PRO A 153 4.62 -6.24 -17.24
N ARG A 154 5.66 -5.68 -17.88
CA ARG A 154 5.63 -4.34 -18.50
C ARG A 154 4.47 -4.15 -19.46
N ASP A 155 4.27 -5.12 -20.34
CA ASP A 155 3.26 -4.99 -21.39
C ASP A 155 1.85 -5.05 -20.81
N THR A 156 1.63 -5.84 -19.76
CA THR A 156 0.38 -5.84 -18.97
C THR A 156 0.15 -4.47 -18.31
N ARG A 157 1.16 -3.93 -17.61
CA ARG A 157 1.09 -2.59 -16.98
C ARG A 157 0.74 -1.51 -18.02
N ARG A 158 1.42 -1.51 -19.18
CA ARG A 158 1.17 -0.55 -20.27
C ARG A 158 -0.20 -0.70 -20.90
N ALA A 159 -0.67 -1.93 -21.13
CA ALA A 159 -2.00 -2.17 -21.66
C ALA A 159 -3.09 -1.65 -20.71
N GLU A 160 -2.94 -1.88 -19.41
CA GLU A 160 -3.88 -1.39 -18.40
C GLU A 160 -3.87 0.15 -18.30
N LEU A 161 -2.69 0.77 -18.25
CA LEU A 161 -2.57 2.23 -18.22
C LEU A 161 -3.13 2.88 -19.47
N ASN A 162 -2.90 2.31 -20.65
CA ASN A 162 -3.47 2.82 -21.89
C ASN A 162 -5.00 2.67 -21.92
N ARG A 163 -5.53 1.54 -21.46
CA ARG A 163 -6.97 1.31 -21.38
C ARG A 163 -7.66 2.28 -20.42
N ASN A 164 -7.08 2.46 -19.23
CA ASN A 164 -7.72 3.17 -18.13
C ASN A 164 -7.42 4.68 -18.13
N HIS A 165 -6.21 5.08 -18.53
CA HIS A 165 -5.71 6.46 -18.43
C HIS A 165 -5.23 7.05 -19.77
N ARG A 166 -5.34 6.30 -20.88
CA ARG A 166 -5.06 6.76 -22.26
C ARG A 166 -3.63 7.29 -22.47
N PHE A 167 -2.64 6.74 -21.77
CA PHE A 167 -1.24 7.06 -21.99
C PHE A 167 -0.35 5.81 -22.03
N LEU A 168 0.80 5.93 -22.67
CA LEU A 168 1.85 4.92 -22.68
C LEU A 168 2.94 5.27 -21.68
N CYS A 169 3.16 4.43 -20.66
CA CYS A 169 4.15 4.70 -19.63
C CYS A 169 5.59 4.64 -20.16
N SER A 170 6.35 5.71 -19.91
CA SER A 170 7.75 5.89 -20.30
C SER A 170 8.70 6.00 -19.09
N CYS A 171 8.25 5.66 -17.87
CA CYS A 171 9.11 5.67 -16.68
C CYS A 171 10.36 4.76 -16.86
N PRO A 172 11.39 4.88 -16.00
CA PRO A 172 12.62 4.08 -16.13
C PRO A 172 12.38 2.56 -16.21
N HIS A 173 11.35 2.04 -15.53
CA HIS A 173 10.98 0.61 -15.55
C HIS A 173 10.17 0.17 -16.78
N CYS A 174 9.83 1.10 -17.67
CA CYS A 174 9.12 0.83 -18.93
C CYS A 174 9.94 1.25 -20.17
N SER A 175 10.95 2.10 -19.97
CA SER A 175 11.93 2.53 -20.96
C SER A 175 12.80 1.37 -21.46
N PRO A 176 13.44 1.50 -22.64
CA PRO A 176 14.29 0.44 -23.20
C PRO A 176 15.48 0.15 -22.27
N GLY A 177 15.47 -1.04 -21.69
CA GLY A 177 16.48 -1.62 -20.79
C GLY A 177 16.27 -3.13 -20.71
N ASP A 178 16.84 -3.83 -19.71
CA ASP A 178 16.59 -5.27 -19.51
C ASP A 178 15.18 -5.53 -18.95
N ILE A 179 14.19 -5.37 -19.82
CA ILE A 179 12.77 -5.57 -19.51
C ILE A 179 12.53 -7.01 -19.02
N LYS A 180 13.28 -7.97 -19.55
CA LYS A 180 13.08 -9.39 -19.24
C LYS A 180 13.51 -9.70 -17.80
N GLU A 181 14.68 -9.22 -17.39
CA GLU A 181 15.11 -9.33 -15.99
C GLU A 181 14.12 -8.64 -15.06
N SER A 182 13.72 -7.42 -15.41
CA SER A 182 12.82 -6.60 -14.61
C SER A 182 11.40 -7.21 -14.46
N ASP A 183 10.90 -7.86 -15.51
CA ASP A 183 9.62 -8.56 -15.47
C ASP A 183 9.72 -9.91 -14.73
N ASN A 184 10.88 -10.59 -14.78
CA ASN A 184 11.14 -11.79 -13.97
C ASN A 184 11.14 -11.45 -12.48
N THR A 185 11.87 -10.41 -12.07
CA THR A 185 11.93 -9.96 -10.67
C THR A 185 10.54 -9.55 -10.15
N ARG A 186 9.76 -8.82 -10.95
CA ARG A 186 8.37 -8.46 -10.59
C ARG A 186 7.47 -9.68 -10.45
N SER A 187 7.59 -10.64 -11.37
CA SER A 187 6.82 -11.88 -11.33
C SER A 187 7.19 -12.75 -10.13
N GLU A 188 8.47 -12.80 -9.77
CA GLU A 188 8.95 -13.47 -8.56
C GLU A 188 8.34 -12.83 -7.32
N LEU A 189 8.44 -11.49 -7.17
CA LEU A 189 7.83 -10.76 -6.06
C LEU A 189 6.32 -10.97 -5.99
N ARG A 190 5.62 -11.00 -7.13
CA ARG A 190 4.18 -11.27 -7.21
C ARG A 190 3.83 -12.64 -6.62
N ILE A 191 4.55 -13.68 -7.03
CA ILE A 191 4.36 -15.04 -6.50
C ILE A 191 4.69 -15.04 -5.00
N TRP A 192 5.72 -14.31 -4.60
CA TRP A 192 6.18 -14.25 -3.23
C TRP A 192 5.14 -13.65 -2.29
N LEU A 193 4.46 -12.57 -2.68
CA LEU A 193 3.36 -11.98 -1.92
C LEU A 193 2.27 -13.02 -1.58
N SER A 194 2.09 -14.04 -2.42
CA SER A 194 1.11 -15.12 -2.22
C SER A 194 1.67 -16.36 -1.50
N THR A 195 2.98 -16.60 -1.58
CA THR A 195 3.58 -17.90 -1.21
C THR A 195 4.68 -17.81 -0.14
N HIS A 196 5.05 -16.61 0.30
CA HIS A 196 6.10 -16.41 1.31
C HIS A 196 5.84 -17.25 2.57
N PRO A 197 6.92 -17.75 3.22
CA PRO A 197 6.79 -18.37 4.53
C PRO A 197 6.37 -17.31 5.54
N SER A 198 5.09 -17.30 5.94
CA SER A 198 4.61 -16.32 6.93
C SER A 198 5.05 -16.65 8.35
N TYR A 199 5.34 -15.59 9.11
CA TYR A 199 5.68 -15.60 10.52
C TYR A 199 4.59 -16.31 11.31
N LEU A 200 3.31 -16.06 10.99
CA LEU A 200 2.21 -16.68 11.72
C LEU A 200 2.31 -18.20 11.71
N LYS A 201 2.56 -18.81 10.53
CA LYS A 201 2.70 -20.27 10.38
C LYS A 201 4.03 -20.78 10.93
N TRP A 202 5.12 -20.07 10.66
CA TRP A 202 6.47 -20.47 11.08
C TRP A 202 6.68 -20.34 12.60
N SER A 203 6.09 -19.34 13.25
CA SER A 203 6.37 -18.96 14.64
C SER A 203 6.24 -20.14 15.62
N THR A 204 5.22 -20.99 15.42
CA THR A 204 4.93 -22.16 16.25
C THR A 204 5.47 -23.47 15.69
N ASP A 205 5.90 -23.52 14.43
CA ASP A 205 6.49 -24.70 13.81
C ASP A 205 7.98 -24.79 14.15
N LEU A 206 8.30 -25.51 15.23
CA LEU A 206 9.67 -25.68 15.73
C LEU A 206 10.53 -26.61 14.86
N CYS A 207 9.92 -27.37 13.94
CA CYS A 207 10.63 -28.25 13.01
C CYS A 207 11.31 -27.46 11.88
N ARG A 208 10.80 -26.27 11.55
CA ARG A 208 11.44 -25.38 10.57
C ARG A 208 12.65 -24.65 11.16
N SER A 209 13.64 -24.40 10.30
CA SER A 209 14.81 -23.57 10.63
C SER A 209 14.39 -22.17 11.06
N ASP A 210 15.20 -21.53 11.90
CA ASP A 210 14.95 -20.15 12.29
C ASP A 210 15.20 -19.17 11.15
N SER A 211 16.07 -19.53 10.22
CA SER A 211 16.39 -18.71 9.05
C SER A 211 15.30 -18.70 7.99
N THR A 212 14.31 -19.62 8.01
CA THR A 212 13.37 -19.81 6.88
C THR A 212 12.61 -18.55 6.50
N VAL A 213 12.02 -17.85 7.47
CA VAL A 213 11.30 -16.59 7.22
C VAL A 213 12.31 -15.48 6.89
N ILE A 214 13.36 -15.38 7.71
CA ILE A 214 14.36 -14.32 7.62
C ILE A 214 15.05 -14.28 6.26
N SER A 215 15.64 -15.39 5.81
CA SER A 215 16.38 -15.42 4.54
C SER A 215 15.48 -15.12 3.35
N SER A 216 14.24 -15.62 3.41
CA SER A 216 13.22 -15.35 2.39
C SER A 216 12.91 -13.85 2.33
N HIS A 217 12.63 -13.21 3.47
CA HIS A 217 12.20 -11.81 3.50
C HIS A 217 13.35 -10.85 3.18
N LEU A 218 14.59 -11.18 3.57
CA LEU A 218 15.78 -10.42 3.19
C LEU A 218 16.02 -10.44 1.67
N GLN A 219 15.85 -11.60 1.03
CA GLN A 219 15.98 -11.72 -0.43
C GLN A 219 14.87 -10.93 -1.12
N ALA A 220 13.63 -10.97 -0.63
CA ALA A 220 12.53 -10.17 -1.16
C ALA A 220 12.82 -8.66 -1.08
N LEU A 221 13.35 -8.18 0.06
CA LEU A 221 13.74 -6.78 0.23
C LEU A 221 14.87 -6.35 -0.72
N SER A 222 15.81 -7.25 -1.01
CA SER A 222 16.85 -6.98 -2.02
C SER A 222 16.24 -6.74 -3.40
N LEU A 223 15.31 -7.61 -3.84
CA LEU A 223 14.61 -7.46 -5.12
C LEU A 223 13.74 -6.20 -5.16
N ILE A 224 13.07 -5.88 -4.05
CA ILE A 224 12.27 -4.65 -3.91
C ILE A 224 13.15 -3.40 -4.10
N SER A 225 14.32 -3.37 -3.48
CA SER A 225 15.26 -2.26 -3.62
C SER A 225 15.80 -2.14 -5.04
N GLN A 226 16.08 -3.26 -5.71
CA GLN A 226 16.54 -3.28 -7.11
C GLN A 226 15.49 -2.67 -8.05
N GLU A 227 14.21 -2.98 -7.83
CA GLU A 227 13.10 -2.55 -8.70
C GLU A 227 12.38 -1.27 -8.22
N ASN A 228 12.89 -0.60 -7.19
CA ASN A 228 12.27 0.56 -6.56
C ASN A 228 10.80 0.33 -6.12
N LEU A 229 10.42 -0.90 -5.77
CA LEU A 229 9.05 -1.27 -5.39
C LEU A 229 8.82 -1.10 -3.88
N HIS A 230 9.34 0.00 -3.32
CA HIS A 230 9.37 0.27 -1.88
C HIS A 230 7.99 0.22 -1.21
N PHE A 231 6.90 0.38 -1.95
CA PHE A 231 5.54 0.17 -1.46
C PHE A 231 5.33 -1.22 -0.83
N LEU A 232 6.02 -2.25 -1.33
CA LEU A 232 5.89 -3.63 -0.83
C LEU A 232 6.72 -3.89 0.43
N GLN A 233 7.64 -2.99 0.81
CA GLN A 233 8.64 -3.27 1.84
C GLN A 233 8.01 -3.48 3.24
N HIS A 234 6.88 -2.84 3.52
CA HIS A 234 6.24 -2.90 4.84
C HIS A 234 5.90 -4.33 5.26
N ILE A 235 5.37 -5.13 4.33
CA ILE A 235 4.99 -6.53 4.52
C ILE A 235 6.19 -7.33 5.01
N PHE A 236 7.34 -7.14 4.35
CA PHE A 236 8.52 -7.94 4.62
C PHE A 236 9.28 -7.49 5.86
N ILE A 237 9.35 -6.17 6.09
CA ILE A 237 10.00 -5.61 7.28
C ILE A 237 9.23 -6.01 8.54
N GLU A 238 7.90 -5.94 8.55
CA GLU A 238 7.08 -6.34 9.71
C GLU A 238 7.39 -7.78 10.15
N GLU A 239 7.36 -8.69 9.18
CA GLU A 239 7.65 -10.11 9.37
C GLU A 239 9.07 -10.34 9.91
N LEU A 240 10.07 -9.58 9.45
CA LEU A 240 11.43 -9.62 10.00
C LEU A 240 11.48 -9.15 11.45
N VAL A 241 10.81 -8.05 11.79
CA VAL A 241 10.74 -7.55 13.18
C VAL A 241 10.15 -8.62 14.10
N LEU A 242 9.02 -9.22 13.69
CA LEU A 242 8.37 -10.28 14.43
C LEU A 242 9.25 -11.53 14.58
N SER A 243 9.94 -11.93 13.51
CA SER A 243 10.87 -13.07 13.51
C SER A 243 12.06 -12.85 14.44
N TYR A 244 12.71 -11.69 14.42
CA TYR A 244 13.82 -11.42 15.33
C TYR A 244 13.35 -11.29 16.78
N ALA A 245 12.17 -10.71 17.03
CA ALA A 245 11.59 -10.63 18.37
C ALA A 245 11.30 -12.02 18.97
N ILE A 246 10.69 -12.94 18.21
CA ILE A 246 10.37 -14.28 18.72
C ILE A 246 11.62 -15.15 18.95
N LEU A 247 12.71 -14.87 18.21
CA LEU A 247 14.01 -15.51 18.41
C LEU A 247 14.79 -14.89 19.57
N GLY A 248 14.46 -13.65 19.96
CA GLY A 248 15.19 -12.92 20.99
C GLY A 248 16.47 -12.24 20.48
N ASN A 249 16.62 -12.10 19.17
CA ASN A 249 17.79 -11.49 18.54
C ASN A 249 17.73 -9.97 18.68
N HIS A 250 18.44 -9.45 19.66
CA HIS A 250 18.31 -8.05 20.08
C HIS A 250 18.75 -7.03 19.04
N HIS A 251 19.92 -7.25 18.42
CA HIS A 251 20.52 -6.27 17.53
C HIS A 251 19.72 -6.13 16.23
N GLU A 252 19.38 -7.26 15.62
CA GLU A 252 18.61 -7.32 14.38
C GLU A 252 17.18 -6.84 14.59
N PHE A 253 16.54 -7.20 15.72
CA PHE A 253 15.23 -6.66 16.09
C PHE A 253 15.27 -5.14 16.15
N GLU A 254 16.25 -4.56 16.85
CA GLU A 254 16.34 -3.11 17.02
C GLU A 254 16.52 -2.39 15.68
N PHE A 255 17.37 -2.93 14.80
CA PHE A 255 17.58 -2.41 13.46
C PHE A 255 16.28 -2.43 12.64
N TRP A 256 15.65 -3.60 12.50
CA TRP A 256 14.46 -3.74 11.66
C TRP A 256 13.24 -3.01 12.23
N ALA A 257 13.11 -2.91 13.55
CA ALA A 257 12.02 -2.16 14.18
C ALA A 257 12.16 -0.67 13.88
N LYS A 258 13.38 -0.10 13.97
CA LYS A 258 13.64 1.28 13.59
C LYS A 258 13.36 1.53 12.11
N GLU A 259 13.79 0.62 11.23
CA GLU A 259 13.49 0.70 9.79
C GLU A 259 11.97 0.69 9.52
N PHE A 260 11.21 -0.17 10.20
CA PHE A 260 9.75 -0.21 10.08
C PHE A 260 9.12 1.12 10.53
N ILE A 261 9.51 1.62 11.71
CA ILE A 261 8.95 2.86 12.26
C ILE A 261 9.28 4.04 11.35
N GLU A 262 10.51 4.13 10.84
CA GLU A 262 10.89 5.22 9.96
C GLU A 262 10.09 5.19 8.66
N LYS A 263 9.97 4.03 8.01
CA LYS A 263 9.42 3.89 6.65
C LYS A 263 7.91 3.68 6.59
N CYS A 264 7.31 3.07 7.61
CA CYS A 264 5.93 2.55 7.55
C CYS A 264 4.98 3.21 8.55
N LYS A 265 5.43 4.15 9.40
CA LYS A 265 4.57 4.83 10.39
C LYS A 265 3.32 5.50 9.83
N VAL A 266 3.37 6.01 8.59
CA VAL A 266 2.20 6.66 7.97
C VAL A 266 1.23 5.63 7.43
N GLU A 267 1.75 4.49 6.97
CA GLU A 267 0.97 3.38 6.43
C GLU A 267 0.24 2.62 7.55
N ASP A 268 0.93 2.36 8.66
CA ASP A 268 0.41 1.69 9.84
C ASP A 268 0.97 2.31 11.14
N GLU A 269 0.28 3.34 11.62
CA GLU A 269 0.64 4.07 12.84
C GLU A 269 0.49 3.21 14.10
N GLU A 270 -0.43 2.25 14.11
CA GLU A 270 -0.67 1.37 15.25
C GLU A 270 0.48 0.36 15.42
N ARG A 271 0.88 -0.29 14.33
CA ARG A 271 2.04 -1.20 14.32
C ARG A 271 3.33 -0.47 14.66
N ALA A 272 3.54 0.74 14.14
CA ALA A 272 4.71 1.55 14.46
C ALA A 272 4.78 1.84 15.97
N LYS A 273 3.68 2.27 16.59
CA LYS A 273 3.60 2.50 18.05
C LYS A 273 3.83 1.23 18.86
N GLU A 274 3.35 0.08 18.38
CA GLU A 274 3.61 -1.20 19.05
C GLU A 274 5.11 -1.52 19.06
N PHE A 275 5.80 -1.37 17.92
CA PHE A 275 7.24 -1.60 17.82
C PHE A 275 8.06 -0.56 18.58
N GLU A 276 7.65 0.70 18.62
CA GLU A 276 8.23 1.72 19.52
C GLU A 276 8.14 1.25 20.98
N GLY A 277 6.98 0.76 21.39
CA GLY A 277 6.80 0.22 22.74
C GLY A 277 7.68 -1.00 23.03
N TRP A 278 7.94 -1.86 22.04
CA TRP A 278 8.83 -3.01 22.21
C TRP A 278 10.32 -2.61 22.22
N LEU A 279 10.69 -1.53 21.53
CA LEU A 279 12.03 -0.94 21.59
C LEU A 279 12.30 -0.34 22.98
N GLU A 280 11.32 0.33 23.57
CA GLU A 280 11.39 0.86 24.95
C GLU A 280 11.46 -0.27 25.99
N ASP A 281 10.52 -1.22 25.92
CA ASP A 281 10.44 -2.36 26.83
C ASP A 281 10.05 -3.63 26.09
N ARG A 282 11.06 -4.48 25.86
CA ARG A 282 10.92 -5.77 25.18
C ARG A 282 9.95 -6.71 25.89
N ARG A 283 9.68 -6.51 27.19
CA ARG A 283 8.70 -7.33 27.94
C ARG A 283 7.27 -7.11 27.46
N ARG A 284 7.00 -5.98 26.78
CA ARG A 284 5.71 -5.74 26.11
C ARG A 284 5.49 -6.73 24.97
N CYS A 285 6.54 -7.25 24.35
CA CYS A 285 6.46 -8.35 23.38
C CYS A 285 6.24 -9.69 24.11
N ARG A 286 4.99 -10.15 24.16
CA ARG A 286 4.60 -11.41 24.86
C ARG A 286 5.39 -12.64 24.41
N LYS A 287 5.73 -12.70 23.12
CA LYS A 287 6.43 -13.85 22.50
C LYS A 287 7.96 -13.67 22.46
N TRP A 288 8.53 -12.70 23.18
CA TRP A 288 9.96 -12.44 23.15
C TRP A 288 10.80 -13.69 23.51
N GLY A 289 11.67 -14.10 22.60
CA GLY A 289 12.53 -15.27 22.73
C GLY A 289 11.77 -16.59 22.93
N TRP A 290 10.50 -16.67 22.52
CA TRP A 290 9.65 -17.83 22.76
C TRP A 290 10.20 -19.10 22.08
N ARG A 291 10.67 -19.02 20.83
CA ARG A 291 11.20 -20.20 20.11
C ARG A 291 12.44 -20.77 20.80
N GLU A 292 13.34 -19.91 21.24
CA GLU A 292 14.54 -20.33 21.98
C GLU A 292 14.17 -21.04 23.29
N LYS A 293 13.20 -20.48 24.04
CA LYS A 293 12.66 -21.10 25.27
C LYS A 293 12.07 -22.48 24.98
N GLN A 294 11.25 -22.64 23.94
CA GLN A 294 10.64 -23.92 23.60
C GLN A 294 11.67 -24.98 23.22
N ARG A 295 12.69 -24.63 22.43
CA ARG A 295 13.76 -25.58 22.07
C ARG A 295 14.56 -26.05 23.27
N LYS A 296 14.84 -25.16 24.23
CA LYS A 296 15.47 -25.54 25.51
C LYS A 296 14.61 -26.54 26.29
N ILE A 297 13.29 -26.34 26.33
CA ILE A 297 12.35 -27.28 26.98
C ILE A 297 12.36 -28.64 26.29
N MET A 298 12.27 -28.68 24.95
CA MET A 298 12.29 -29.93 24.18
C MET A 298 13.62 -30.69 24.31
N GLY A 299 14.75 -29.97 24.27
CA GLY A 299 16.07 -30.55 24.46
C GLY A 299 16.29 -31.14 25.86
N ASN A 300 15.74 -30.50 26.89
CA ASN A 300 15.81 -31.00 28.26
C ASN A 300 14.88 -32.19 28.51
N ALA A 301 13.73 -32.26 27.83
CA ALA A 301 12.82 -33.41 27.89
C ALA A 301 13.42 -34.66 27.21
N GLY A 302 14.20 -34.49 26.13
CA GLY A 302 14.90 -35.59 25.46
C GLY A 302 16.09 -36.16 26.23
N ARG A 303 16.68 -35.39 27.16
CA ARG A 303 17.79 -35.85 28.03
C ARG A 303 17.36 -36.58 29.31
N LYS A 304 16.06 -36.55 29.64
CA LYS A 304 15.47 -37.20 30.83
C LYS A 304 14.82 -38.55 30.52
N ARG A 305 14.90 -39.03 29.28
CA ARG A 305 14.47 -40.36 28.83
C ARG A 305 15.69 -41.16 28.44
#